data_AF-A0A9P0MZ76-F1
#
_entry.id   AF-A0A9P0MZ76-F1
#
_cell.length_a   1.000
_cell.length_b   1.000
_cell.length_c   1.000
_cell.angle_alpha   90.00
_cell.angle_beta   90.00
_cell.angle_gamma   90.00
#
_symmetry.space_group_name_H-M   'P 1'
#
loop_
_entity.id
_entity.type
_entity.pdbx_description
1 polymer ?
#
loop_
_entity_poly.entity_id
_entity_poly.type
_entity_poly.pdbx_seq_one_letter_code
_entity_poly.pdbx_strand_id
1 'polypeptide(L)'
;MSKLFVIVLVTTYWVYFIHSEVVKREVCKENEITVECAHCGPKTCEDLGHPVPCGGATSLCRPECVCIDGMVRDTNGTCIPKKDCCEKIFVPQTPKEEFRELGNLEGKILKNQVLPSDVIKGYCNED
;
A
#
# COMPACT_ATOMS: atom_id res chain seq x y z
N MET A 1 -38.68 7.66 -41.31
CA MET A 1 -37.86 6.43 -41.33
C MET A 1 -36.37 6.74 -41.23
N SER A 2 -35.75 7.48 -42.17
CA SER A 2 -34.29 7.73 -42.14
C SER A 2 -33.79 8.55 -40.94
N LYS A 3 -34.52 9.59 -40.51
CA LYS A 3 -34.12 10.45 -39.38
C LYS A 3 -34.01 9.70 -38.06
N LEU A 4 -34.94 8.77 -37.80
CA LEU A 4 -34.93 7.95 -36.58
C LEU A 4 -33.73 6.98 -36.58
N PHE A 5 -33.42 6.39 -37.73
CA PHE A 5 -32.28 5.49 -37.89
C PHE A 5 -30.95 6.21 -37.67
N VAL A 6 -30.81 7.42 -38.20
CA VAL A 6 -29.61 8.26 -37.99
C VAL A 6 -29.45 8.63 -36.52
N ILE A 7 -30.53 9.03 -35.85
CA ILE A 7 -30.49 9.37 -34.41
C ILE A 7 -30.06 8.14 -33.59
N VAL A 8 -30.63 6.96 -33.87
CA VAL A 8 -30.26 5.72 -33.18
C VAL A 8 -28.78 5.40 -33.36
N LEU A 9 -28.27 5.44 -34.59
CA LEU A 9 -26.85 5.17 -34.87
C LEU A 9 -25.90 6.16 -34.19
N VAL A 10 -26.27 7.44 -34.14
CA VAL A 10 -25.49 8.45 -33.43
C VAL A 10 -25.51 8.14 -31.93
N THR A 11 -26.67 7.93 -31.32
CA THR A 11 -26.75 7.66 -29.88
C THR A 11 -26.05 6.38 -29.47
N THR A 12 -26.11 5.31 -30.25
CA THR A 12 -25.39 4.06 -29.96
C THR A 12 -23.89 4.24 -30.08
N TYR A 13 -23.40 4.99 -31.08
CA TYR A 13 -21.99 5.33 -31.20
C TYR A 13 -21.48 6.19 -30.03
N TRP A 14 -22.23 7.21 -29.63
CA TRP A 14 -21.91 8.04 -28.46
C TRP A 14 -21.89 7.22 -27.17
N VAL A 15 -22.87 6.34 -26.94
CA VAL A 15 -22.88 5.45 -25.76
C VAL A 15 -21.73 4.46 -25.79
N TYR A 16 -21.38 3.92 -26.96
CA TYR A 16 -20.23 3.02 -27.14
C TYR A 16 -18.90 3.73 -26.90
N PHE A 17 -18.78 5.00 -27.31
CA PHE A 17 -17.61 5.83 -27.07
C PHE A 17 -17.47 6.19 -25.57
N ILE A 18 -18.58 6.47 -24.88
CA ILE A 18 -18.58 6.73 -23.43
C ILE A 18 -18.30 5.45 -22.61
N HIS A 19 -18.83 4.29 -23.02
CA HIS A 19 -18.56 3.00 -22.37
C HIS A 19 -17.26 2.32 -22.84
N SER A 20 -16.50 2.93 -23.75
CA SER A 20 -15.18 2.40 -24.12
C SER A 20 -14.24 2.56 -22.93
N GLU A 21 -13.90 1.45 -22.30
CA GLU A 21 -13.04 1.29 -21.10
C GLU A 21 -11.58 1.77 -21.30
N VAL A 22 -11.28 2.47 -22.39
CA VAL A 22 -9.95 2.86 -22.89
C VAL A 22 -9.28 3.92 -21.99
N VAL A 23 -10.00 4.50 -21.04
CA VAL A 23 -9.43 5.39 -20.02
C VAL A 23 -9.64 4.84 -18.61
N LYS A 24 -9.29 3.58 -18.37
CA LYS A 24 -8.68 3.23 -17.07
C LYS A 24 -7.28 3.87 -17.04
N ARG A 25 -7.23 5.19 -16.87
CA ARG A 25 -6.05 5.78 -16.25
C ARG A 25 -6.06 5.17 -14.86
N GLU A 26 -5.05 4.37 -14.50
CA GLU A 26 -4.83 3.96 -13.12
C GLU A 26 -4.48 5.22 -12.33
N VAL A 27 -5.50 6.02 -12.06
CA VAL A 27 -5.40 7.16 -11.17
C VAL A 27 -5.24 6.54 -9.80
N CYS A 28 -4.06 6.73 -9.22
CA CYS A 28 -3.80 6.30 -7.86
C CYS A 28 -4.81 6.90 -6.89
N LYS A 29 -5.00 6.26 -5.75
CA LYS A 29 -5.92 6.79 -4.74
C LYS A 29 -5.36 8.09 -4.16
N GLU A 30 -6.17 8.76 -3.35
CA GLU A 30 -5.71 9.93 -2.60
C GLU A 30 -4.45 9.56 -1.78
N ASN A 31 -3.48 10.49 -1.74
CA ASN A 31 -2.17 10.32 -1.11
C ASN A 31 -1.27 9.22 -1.71
N GLU A 32 -1.51 8.84 -2.95
CA GLU A 32 -0.65 7.92 -3.70
C GLU A 32 -0.09 8.57 -4.97
N ILE A 33 1.12 8.16 -5.36
CA ILE A 33 1.79 8.55 -6.61
C ILE A 33 2.15 7.31 -7.42
N THR A 34 2.13 7.46 -8.74
CA THR A 34 2.59 6.42 -9.66
C THR A 34 4.11 6.49 -9.73
N VAL A 35 4.77 5.40 -9.35
CA VAL A 35 6.23 5.23 -9.51
C VAL A 35 6.48 4.20 -10.58
N GLU A 36 7.51 4.44 -11.40
CA GLU A 36 7.77 3.60 -12.58
C GLU A 36 8.44 2.28 -12.18
N CYS A 37 9.42 2.30 -11.28
CA CYS A 37 10.22 1.11 -10.99
C CYS A 37 10.66 0.87 -9.56
N ALA A 38 10.98 1.89 -8.77
CA ALA A 38 11.56 1.65 -7.46
C ALA A 38 11.02 2.63 -6.43
N HIS A 39 10.49 2.07 -5.35
CA HIS A 39 10.19 2.80 -4.13
C HIS A 39 10.77 2.03 -2.96
N CYS A 40 11.62 2.72 -2.20
CA CYS A 40 12.37 2.18 -1.09
C CYS A 40 11.73 2.63 0.23
N GLY A 41 11.77 1.75 1.23
CA GLY A 41 11.28 2.03 2.57
C GLY A 41 10.04 1.24 2.95
N PRO A 42 9.47 1.55 4.12
CA PRO A 42 8.31 0.84 4.65
C PRO A 42 7.09 1.11 3.77
N LYS A 43 6.42 0.05 3.29
CA LYS A 43 5.20 0.18 2.48
C LYS A 43 3.94 0.19 3.35
N THR A 44 4.02 -0.48 4.50
CA THR A 44 2.92 -0.63 5.46
C THR A 44 3.34 -0.20 6.86
N CYS A 45 2.38 0.04 7.74
CA CYS A 45 2.68 0.30 9.16
C CYS A 45 3.50 -0.84 9.79
N GLU A 46 3.28 -2.10 9.40
CA GLU A 46 3.98 -3.28 9.94
C GLU A 46 5.45 -3.33 9.53
N ASP A 47 5.80 -2.63 8.45
CA ASP A 47 7.17 -2.54 7.97
C ASP A 47 8.01 -1.51 8.75
N LEU A 48 7.37 -0.63 9.52
CA LEU A 48 8.07 0.39 10.31
C LEU A 48 8.91 -0.28 11.40
N GLY A 49 10.18 0.09 11.48
CA GLY A 49 11.12 -0.51 12.43
C GLY A 49 11.76 -1.83 11.96
N HIS A 50 11.53 -2.21 10.71
CA HIS A 50 12.19 -3.34 10.07
C HIS A 50 12.94 -2.91 8.80
N PRO A 51 14.09 -3.55 8.48
CA PRO A 51 14.78 -3.30 7.22
C PRO A 51 13.96 -3.86 6.05
N VAL A 52 13.30 -2.99 5.29
CA VAL A 52 12.57 -3.38 4.07
C VAL A 52 13.49 -3.28 2.86
N PRO A 53 13.67 -4.36 2.08
CA PRO A 53 14.40 -4.28 0.82
C PRO A 53 13.64 -3.45 -0.21
N CYS A 54 14.35 -2.64 -0.99
CA CYS A 54 13.74 -1.89 -2.09
C CYS A 54 13.12 -2.85 -3.12
N GLY A 55 11.82 -2.70 -3.36
CA GLY A 55 11.15 -3.38 -4.47
C GLY A 55 11.56 -2.73 -5.80
N GLY A 56 11.92 -3.55 -6.79
CA GLY A 56 12.12 -3.08 -8.18
C GLY A 56 13.55 -2.74 -8.61
N ALA A 57 14.56 -3.15 -7.84
CA ALA A 57 15.96 -3.16 -8.29
C ALA A 57 16.26 -4.27 -9.33
N THR A 58 15.28 -5.12 -9.65
CA THR A 58 15.36 -6.18 -10.67
C THR A 58 14.74 -5.71 -11.98
N SER A 59 15.20 -6.27 -13.11
CA SER A 59 14.81 -5.90 -14.49
C SER A 59 13.32 -6.10 -14.84
N LEU A 60 12.51 -6.60 -13.91
CA LEU A 60 11.07 -6.85 -14.05
C LEU A 60 10.26 -5.87 -13.17
N CYS A 61 10.63 -4.58 -13.21
CA CYS A 61 9.86 -3.53 -12.58
C CYS A 61 8.51 -3.35 -13.31
N ARG A 62 7.46 -2.97 -12.58
CA ARG A 62 6.19 -2.52 -13.15
C ARG A 62 5.77 -1.22 -12.47
N PRO A 63 5.17 -0.28 -13.20
CA PRO A 63 4.58 0.90 -12.59
C PRO A 63 3.55 0.50 -11.54
N GLU A 64 3.63 1.10 -10.35
CA GLU A 64 2.67 0.88 -9.26
C GLU A 64 2.32 2.18 -8.53
N CYS A 65 1.17 2.20 -7.88
CA CYS A 65 0.78 3.28 -6.97
C CYS A 65 1.37 3.02 -5.58
N VAL A 66 2.21 3.93 -5.11
CA VAL A 66 2.82 3.93 -3.77
C VAL A 66 2.36 5.14 -2.98
N CYS A 67 2.36 5.03 -1.65
CA CYS A 67 2.11 6.20 -0.81
C CYS A 67 3.15 7.27 -1.07
N ILE A 68 2.74 8.54 -0.99
CA ILE A 68 3.67 9.67 -0.98
C ILE A 68 4.67 9.55 0.17
N ASP A 69 5.83 10.19 0.01
CA ASP A 69 6.86 10.20 1.04
C ASP A 69 6.30 10.68 2.39
N GLY A 70 6.69 10.00 3.46
CA GLY A 70 6.18 10.25 4.82
C GLY A 70 4.86 9.55 5.16
N MET A 71 4.23 8.86 4.20
CA MET A 71 3.02 8.05 4.40
C MET A 71 3.26 6.56 4.16
N VAL A 72 2.46 5.72 4.80
CA VAL A 72 2.49 4.26 4.65
C VAL A 72 1.07 3.70 4.70
N ARG A 73 0.86 2.52 4.12
CA ARG A 73 -0.47 1.89 4.14
C ARG A 73 -0.82 1.33 5.51
N ASP A 74 -2.03 1.64 5.96
CA ASP A 74 -2.65 0.99 7.10
C ASP A 74 -3.22 -0.40 6.74
N THR A 75 -3.79 -1.10 7.71
CA THR A 75 -4.44 -2.42 7.51
C THR A 75 -5.65 -2.36 6.58
N ASN A 76 -6.24 -1.18 6.37
CA ASN A 76 -7.36 -0.98 5.45
C ASN A 76 -6.88 -0.67 4.02
N GLY A 77 -5.56 -0.57 3.80
CA GLY A 77 -4.97 -0.23 2.51
C GLY A 77 -5.05 1.25 2.16
N THR A 78 -5.16 2.13 3.15
CA THR A 78 -5.16 3.60 3.00
C THR A 78 -3.82 4.17 3.43
N CYS A 79 -3.27 5.11 2.66
CA CYS A 79 -2.05 5.82 3.03
C CYS A 79 -2.32 6.80 4.17
N ILE A 80 -1.66 6.56 5.31
CA ILE A 80 -1.71 7.42 6.50
C ILE A 80 -0.29 7.90 6.85
N PRO A 81 -0.16 9.04 7.55
CA PRO A 81 1.13 9.48 8.08
C PRO A 81 1.83 8.39 8.90
N LYS A 82 3.14 8.23 8.73
CA LYS A 82 3.96 7.29 9.52
C LYS A 82 3.77 7.50 11.03
N LYS A 83 3.62 8.76 11.45
CA LYS A 83 3.34 9.18 12.84
C LYS A 83 2.11 8.48 13.42
N ASP A 84 1.04 8.35 12.63
CA ASP A 84 -0.22 7.75 13.05
C ASP A 84 -0.12 6.22 13.20
N CYS A 85 0.79 5.58 12.46
CA CYS A 85 1.13 4.17 12.69
C CYS A 85 1.88 3.99 14.00
N CYS A 86 2.79 4.91 14.33
CA CYS A 86 3.66 4.78 15.49
C CYS A 86 2.88 4.80 16.80
N GLU A 87 1.80 5.58 16.89
CA GLU A 87 0.88 5.51 18.03
C GLU A 87 0.34 4.09 18.26
N LYS A 88 0.17 3.29 17.19
CA LYS A 88 -0.33 1.91 17.25
C LYS A 88 0.78 0.87 17.50
N ILE A 89 2.03 1.17 17.14
CA ILE A 89 3.20 0.28 17.37
C ILE A 89 3.73 0.43 18.80
N PHE A 90 3.64 1.62 19.40
CA PHE A 90 3.96 1.85 20.81
C PHE A 90 2.86 1.40 21.77
N VAL A 91 1.66 1.13 21.26
CA VAL A 91 0.75 0.20 21.95
C VAL A 91 1.37 -1.18 21.72
N PRO A 92 1.84 -1.88 22.77
CA PRO A 92 2.19 -3.28 22.59
C PRO A 92 0.99 -3.93 21.93
N GLN A 93 1.17 -4.59 20.78
CA GLN A 93 0.21 -5.60 20.35
C GLN A 93 0.27 -6.68 21.41
N THR A 94 -0.33 -6.45 22.57
CA THR A 94 -0.76 -7.49 23.47
C THR A 94 -1.80 -8.24 22.65
N PRO A 95 -1.55 -9.49 22.21
CA PRO A 95 -2.68 -10.36 22.00
C PRO A 95 -3.41 -10.36 23.34
N LYS A 96 -4.72 -10.09 23.35
CA LYS A 96 -5.53 -10.11 24.58
C LYS A 96 -5.63 -11.49 25.23
N GLU A 97 -4.82 -12.48 24.84
CA GLU A 97 -4.92 -13.85 25.32
C GLU A 97 -3.53 -14.48 25.43
N GLU A 98 -2.87 -14.25 26.57
CA GLU A 98 -1.77 -15.10 27.03
C GLU A 98 -2.33 -16.15 28.01
N PHE A 99 -1.68 -17.32 27.99
CA PHE A 99 -1.86 -18.48 28.87
C PHE A 99 -2.90 -19.53 28.47
N ARG A 100 -2.48 -20.35 27.51
CA ARG A 100 -2.40 -21.79 27.82
C ARG A 100 -1.18 -22.42 27.17
N GLU A 101 -0.29 -22.91 28.04
CA GLU A 101 0.95 -23.60 27.70
C GLU A 101 0.74 -24.72 26.69
N LEU A 102 1.67 -24.82 25.73
CA LEU A 102 2.19 -26.03 25.10
C LEU A 102 3.46 -25.55 24.36
N GLY A 103 4.66 -25.88 24.83
CA GLY A 103 5.20 -27.22 24.69
C GLY A 103 5.96 -27.31 23.36
N ASN A 104 7.28 -27.13 23.43
CA ASN A 104 8.31 -27.55 22.48
C ASN A 104 7.88 -27.92 21.04
N LEU A 105 8.12 -27.03 20.07
CA LEU A 105 8.40 -27.42 18.68
C LEU A 105 9.45 -26.48 18.08
N GLU A 106 10.57 -27.07 17.69
CA GLU A 106 11.62 -26.45 16.89
C GLU A 106 11.07 -25.95 15.54
N GLY A 107 11.56 -24.78 15.11
CA GLY A 107 11.54 -24.37 13.71
C GLY A 107 10.48 -23.33 13.32
N LYS A 108 10.91 -22.06 13.23
CA LYS A 108 10.63 -21.18 12.08
C LYS A 108 11.47 -19.90 12.19
N ILE A 109 12.14 -19.61 11.08
CA ILE A 109 13.06 -18.50 10.78
C ILE A 109 12.77 -17.23 11.60
N LEU A 110 13.78 -16.79 12.34
CA LEU A 110 13.82 -15.53 13.09
C LEU A 110 13.59 -14.33 12.15
N LYS A 111 12.42 -13.68 12.25
CA LYS A 111 12.25 -12.25 11.90
C LYS A 111 12.84 -11.35 13.02
N ASN A 112 13.88 -11.81 13.72
CA ASN A 112 14.36 -11.17 14.95
C ASN A 112 15.47 -10.17 14.67
N GLN A 113 15.11 -9.10 13.97
CA GLN A 113 15.77 -7.82 14.18
C GLN A 113 14.70 -6.74 14.21
N VAL A 114 13.98 -6.69 15.32
CA VAL A 114 13.21 -5.50 15.70
C VAL A 114 14.26 -4.42 15.96
N LEU A 115 14.23 -3.31 15.22
CA LEU A 115 15.16 -2.21 15.47
C LEU A 115 14.96 -1.67 16.90
N PRO A 116 16.02 -1.16 17.57
CA PRO A 116 15.88 -0.55 18.89
C PRO A 116 14.79 0.52 18.89
N SER A 117 14.03 0.66 20.00
CA SER A 117 12.91 1.60 20.07
C SER A 117 13.27 3.04 19.72
N ASP A 118 14.52 3.46 19.94
CA ASP A 118 15.01 4.78 19.57
C ASP A 118 15.22 4.95 18.05
N VAL A 119 15.58 3.87 17.36
CA VAL A 119 15.66 3.84 15.89
C VAL A 119 14.25 3.89 15.30
N ILE A 120 13.29 3.16 15.87
CA ILE A 120 11.88 3.24 15.46
C ILE A 120 11.33 4.66 15.67
N LYS A 121 11.63 5.30 16.81
CA LYS A 121 11.29 6.71 17.04
C LYS A 121 11.92 7.64 16.00
N GLY A 122 13.12 7.36 15.50
CA GLY A 122 13.72 8.08 14.38
C GLY A 122 12.84 8.02 13.12
N TYR A 123 12.46 6.81 12.71
CA TYR A 123 11.58 6.59 11.54
C TYR A 123 10.17 7.21 11.69
N CYS A 124 9.69 7.38 12.92
CA CYS A 124 8.40 7.97 13.23
C CYS A 124 8.40 9.50 13.23
N ASN A 125 9.57 10.15 13.39
CA ASN A 125 9.69 11.59 13.61
C ASN A 125 10.36 12.34 12.46
N GLU A 126 10.64 11.68 11.33
CA GLU A 126 11.11 12.36 10.12
C GLU A 126 9.96 13.19 9.51
N ASP A 127 10.04 14.51 9.72
CA ASP A 127 9.33 15.56 8.98
C ASP A 127 10.13 16.00 7.75
#